data_AF-A0A8J6QRB2-F1
#
_entry.id   AF-A0A8J6QRB2-F1
#
_cell.length_a   1.000
_cell.length_b   1.000
_cell.length_c   1.000
_cell.angle_alpha   90.00
_cell.angle_beta   90.00
_cell.angle_gamma   90.00
#
_symmetry.space_group_name_H-M   'P 1'
#
loop_
_entity.id
_entity.type
_entity.pdbx_description
1 polymer ?
#
loop_
_entity_poly.entity_id
_entity_poly.type
_entity_poly.pdbx_seq_one_letter_code
_entity_poly.pdbx_strand_id
1 'polypeptide(L)' 'MDQGPRSWVSRVPKRITITVPYSTFRNLEERSVAEGRSLSNLAAYVLERGLQRSEQG' A
#
# COMPACT_ATOMS: atom_id res chain seq x y z
N MET A 1 14.21 -35.22 14.67
CA MET A 1 13.78 -33.81 14.84
C MET A 1 14.05 -33.09 13.54
N ASP A 2 13.07 -33.09 12.64
CA ASP A 2 13.13 -32.36 11.38
C ASP A 2 12.61 -30.94 11.64
N GLN A 3 13.53 -29.97 11.68
CA GLN A 3 13.17 -28.56 11.79
C GLN A 3 12.82 -28.10 10.37
N GLY A 4 11.53 -28.17 10.03
CA GLY A 4 11.01 -27.73 8.74
C GLY A 4 11.49 -26.32 8.36
N PRO A 5 11.56 -26.01 7.05
CA PRO A 5 12.19 -24.79 6.59
C PRO A 5 11.46 -23.59 7.18
N ARG A 6 12.17 -22.80 8.00
CA ARG A 6 11.74 -21.46 8.40
C ARG A 6 11.56 -20.66 7.13
N SER A 7 10.33 -20.60 6.61
CA SER A 7 9.99 -19.75 5.49
C SER A 7 10.18 -18.32 5.96
N TRP A 8 11.34 -17.74 5.66
CA TRP A 8 11.53 -16.31 5.67
C TRP A 8 10.43 -15.75 4.77
N VAL A 9 9.37 -15.20 5.37
CA VAL A 9 8.35 -14.49 4.62
C VAL A 9 9.09 -13.41 3.89
N SER A 10 9.26 -13.62 2.59
CA SER A 10 10.04 -12.74 1.74
C SER A 10 9.40 -11.37 1.83
N ARG A 11 10.11 -10.41 2.47
CA ARG A 11 9.72 -8.99 2.59
C ARG A 11 9.76 -8.27 1.24
N VAL A 12 9.61 -9.02 0.15
CA VAL A 12 9.59 -8.47 -1.20
C VAL A 12 8.28 -7.73 -1.42
N PRO A 13 8.33 -6.55 -2.06
CA PRO A 13 7.13 -5.85 -2.48
C PRO A 13 6.22 -6.76 -3.31
N LYS A 14 4.93 -6.75 -2.99
CA LYS A 14 3.90 -7.45 -3.76
C LYS A 14 3.11 -6.42 -4.57
N ARG A 15 3.01 -6.64 -5.89
CA ARG A 15 2.21 -5.78 -6.77
C ARG A 15 0.75 -6.23 -6.71
N ILE A 16 -0.14 -5.29 -6.43
CA ILE A 16 -1.58 -5.48 -6.50
C ILE A 16 -2.17 -4.54 -7.54
N THR A 17 -3.28 -4.95 -8.14
CA THR A 17 -4.11 -4.12 -9.02
C THR A 17 -5.49 -4.04 -8.42
N ILE A 18 -6.01 -2.84 -8.25
CA ILE A 18 -7.34 -2.59 -7.68
C ILE A 18 -8.07 -1.58 -8.56
N THR A 19 -9.39 -1.73 -8.65
CA THR A 19 -10.27 -0.72 -9.23
C THR A 19 -10.79 0.17 -8.11
N VAL A 20 -10.69 1.49 -8.28
CA VAL A 20 -11.18 2.48 -7.31
C VAL A 20 -12.18 3.43 -7.98
N PRO A 21 -13.08 4.06 -7.21
CA PRO A 21 -13.94 5.11 -7.75
C PRO A 21 -13.13 6.24 -8.39
N TYR A 22 -13.67 6.87 -9.44
CA TYR A 22 -13.01 7.98 -10.15
C TYR A 22 -12.67 9.15 -9.21
N SER A 23 -13.56 9.46 -8.26
CA SER A 23 -13.31 10.50 -7.24
C SER A 23 -12.09 10.19 -6.38
N THR A 24 -11.89 8.92 -6.00
CA THR A 24 -10.69 8.47 -5.28
C THR A 24 -9.44 8.60 -6.13
N PHE A 25 -9.51 8.22 -7.41
CA PHE A 25 -8.39 8.39 -8.35
C PHE A 25 -8.00 9.87 -8.48
N ARG A 26 -8.97 10.78 -8.67
CA ARG A 26 -8.73 12.22 -8.78
C ARG A 26 -8.05 12.80 -7.54
N ASN A 27 -8.52 12.44 -6.36
CA ASN A 27 -7.90 12.87 -5.10
C ASN A 27 -6.45 12.37 -4.96
N LEU A 28 -6.17 11.14 -5.41
CA LEU A 28 -4.81 10.60 -5.42
C LEU A 28 -3.93 11.33 -6.44
N GLU A 29 -4.44 11.61 -7.64
CA GLU A 29 -3.72 12.31 -8.69
C GLU A 29 -3.29 13.71 -8.25
N GLU A 30 -4.23 14.52 -7.76
CA GLU A 30 -3.98 15.90 -7.31
C GLU A 30 -2.96 15.94 -6.16
N ARG A 31 -3.11 15.05 -5.18
CA ARG A 31 -2.15 14.93 -4.08
C ARG A 31 -0.79 14.44 -4.53
N SER A 32 -0.72 13.53 -5.49
CA SER A 32 0.57 12.99 -5.98
C SER A 32 1.42 14.09 -6.62
N VAL A 33 0.78 14.98 -7.38
CA VAL A 33 1.41 16.16 -7.98
C VAL A 33 1.83 17.14 -6.89
N ALA A 34 0.94 17.46 -5.95
CA ALA A 34 1.23 18.39 -4.85
C ALA A 34 2.39 17.92 -3.95
N GLU A 35 2.48 16.60 -3.70
CA GLU A 35 3.52 15.99 -2.86
C GLU A 35 4.80 15.62 -3.64
N GLY A 36 4.83 15.81 -4.97
CA GLY A 36 5.99 15.49 -5.81
C GLY A 36 6.37 14.00 -5.83
N ARG A 37 5.40 13.10 -5.71
CA ARG A 37 5.61 11.63 -5.66
C ARG A 37 4.73 10.90 -6.66
N SER A 38 5.15 9.69 -7.03
CA SER A 38 4.36 8.88 -7.95
C SER A 38 3.03 8.45 -7.33
N LEU A 39 2.00 8.27 -8.18
CA LEU A 39 0.67 7.83 -7.77
C LEU A 39 0.73 6.52 -6.95
N SER A 40 1.53 5.56 -7.40
CA SER A 40 1.70 4.27 -6.72
C SER A 40 2.34 4.40 -5.34
N ASN A 41 3.31 5.32 -5.20
CA ASN A 41 3.97 5.55 -3.91
C ASN A 41 3.01 6.24 -2.92
N LEU A 42 2.23 7.23 -3.39
CA LEU A 42 1.19 7.85 -2.59
C LEU A 42 0.09 6.84 -2.21
N ALA A 43 -0.36 6.01 -3.15
CA ALA A 43 -1.36 4.99 -2.90
C ALA A 43 -0.90 3.99 -1.82
N ALA A 44 0.35 3.52 -1.91
CA ALA A 44 0.95 2.67 -0.88
C ALA A 44 0.95 3.35 0.49
N TYR A 45 1.41 4.60 0.57
CA TYR A 45 1.43 5.37 1.83
C TYR A 45 0.02 5.53 2.44
N VAL A 46 -0.98 5.86 1.62
CA VAL A 46 -2.36 6.03 2.09
C VAL A 46 -2.94 4.70 2.59
N LEU A 47 -2.68 3.59 1.89
CA LEU A 47 -3.12 2.26 2.31
C LEU A 47 -2.45 1.85 3.63
N GLU A 48 -1.14 2.01 3.76
CA GLU A 48 -0.40 1.71 4.99
C GLU A 48 -0.94 2.49 6.20
N ARG A 49 -1.17 3.80 6.03
CA ARG A 49 -1.75 4.66 7.09
C ARG A 49 -3.20 4.34 7.40
N GLY A 50 -3.98 3.90 6.41
CA GLY A 50 -5.35 3.45 6.61
C GLY A 50 -5.41 2.20 7.48
N LEU A 51 -4.58 1.21 7.16
CA LEU A 51 -4.48 -0.05 7.90
C LEU A 51 -3.90 0.16 9.31
N GLN A 52 -2.89 1.00 9.49
CA GLN A 52 -2.36 1.31 10.83
C GLN A 52 -3.41 1.88 11.79
N ARG A 53 -4.40 2.64 11.28
CA ARG A 53 -5.47 3.23 12.08
C ARG A 53 -6.55 2.21 12.46
N SER A 54 -6.83 1.23 11.60
CA SER A 54 -7.84 0.21 11.89
C SER A 54 -7.38 -0.80 12.95
N GLU A 55 -6.07 -1.07 13.05
CA GLU A 55 -5.50 -2.01 14.03
C GLU A 55 -5.37 -1.43 15.45
N GLN A 56 -5.66 -0.13 15.63
CA GLN A 56 -5.57 0.57 16.93
C GLN A 56 -6.95 0.83 17.56
N GLY A 57 -8.00 0.18 17.05
CA GLY A 57 -9.38 0.29 17.53
C GLY A 57 -9.89 -0.99 18.17
#